data_AF-A0A173SBW2-F1
#
_entry.id   AF-A0A173SBW2-F1
#
_cell.length_a   1.000
_cell.length_b   1.000
_cell.length_c   1.000
_cell.angle_alpha   90.00
_cell.angle_beta   90.00
_cell.angle_gamma   90.00
#
_symmetry.space_group_name_H-M   'P 1'
#
loop_
_entity.id
_entity.type
_entity.pdbx_description
1 polymer ?
#
loop_
_entity_poly.entity_id
_entity_poly.type
_entity_poly.pdbx_seq_one_letter_code
_entity_poly.pdbx_strand_id
1 'polypeptide(L)' 'MRRWLVERLKDEVVVTIMKNKLDGTYSFINLTKEHICPCKFESVDDALKDIDEKINSGEVIRYFELR' A
#
# COMPACT_ATOMS: atom_id res chain seq x y z
N MET A 1 -14.22 0.93 1.43
CA MET A 1 -12.84 0.42 1.23
C MET A 1 -11.93 1.63 1.14
N ARG A 2 -10.97 1.77 2.05
CA ARG A 2 -10.01 2.88 2.02
C ARG A 2 -9.05 2.69 0.84
N ARG A 3 -8.68 3.77 0.18
CA ARG A 3 -7.75 3.77 -0.96
C ARG A 3 -6.73 4.87 -0.75
N TRP A 4 -5.52 4.65 -1.25
CA TRP A 4 -4.46 5.63 -1.18
C TRP A 4 -3.87 5.84 -2.57
N LEU A 5 -3.66 7.10 -2.93
CA LEU A 5 -2.76 7.46 -4.02
C LEU A 5 -1.35 7.42 -3.48
N VAL A 6 -0.46 6.66 -4.12
CA VAL A 6 0.96 6.58 -3.79
C VAL A 6 1.75 7.11 -4.98
N GLU A 7 2.44 8.23 -4.77
CA GLU A 7 3.31 8.84 -5.77
C GLU A 7 4.73 8.28 -5.62
N ARG A 8 5.27 7.72 -6.71
CA ARG A 8 6.64 7.19 -6.78
C ARG A 8 7.43 7.95 -7.83
N LEU A 9 8.74 7.74 -7.87
CA LEU A 9 9.61 8.37 -8.88
C LEU A 9 9.20 8.10 -10.33
N LYS A 10 8.57 6.95 -10.60
CA LYS A 10 8.27 6.50 -11.97
C LYS A 10 6.82 6.67 -12.38
N ASP A 11 5.90 6.61 -11.42
CA ASP A 11 4.47 6.55 -11.65
C ASP A 11 3.69 6.83 -10.37
N GLU A 12 2.40 7.06 -10.54
CA GLU A 12 1.42 7.12 -9.46
C GLU A 12 0.56 5.86 -9.51
N VAL A 13 0.27 5.28 -8.34
CA VAL A 13 -0.59 4.10 -8.25
C VAL A 13 -1.63 4.28 -7.16
N VAL A 14 -2.84 3.77 -7.41
CA VAL A 14 -3.87 3.67 -6.40
C VAL A 14 -3.79 2.28 -5.77
N VAL A 15 -3.64 2.24 -4.45
CA VAL A 15 -3.61 1.00 -3.68
C VAL A 15 -4.74 0.96 -2.66
N THR A 16 -5.14 -0.24 -2.28
CA THR A 16 -5.95 -0.50 -1.09
C THR A 16 -5.27 -1.54 -0.22
N ILE A 17 -5.60 -1.58 1.07
CA ILE A 17 -5.08 -2.55 2.01
C ILE A 17 -6.24 -3.48 2.39
N MET A 18 -6.06 -4.77 2.15
CA MET A 18 -7.11 -5.76 2.35
C MET A 18 -6.62 -6.93 3.19
N LYS A 19 -7.51 -7.41 4.06
CA LYS A 19 -7.26 -8.59 4.89
C LYS A 19 -7.41 -9.86 4.06
N ASN A 20 -6.41 -10.70 4.09
CA ASN A 20 -6.47 -12.07 3.59
C ASN A 20 -7.35 -12.91 4.53
N LYS A 21 -8.30 -13.64 3.96
CA LYS A 21 -9.26 -14.46 4.73
C LYS A 21 -8.64 -15.74 5.33
N LEU A 22 -7.56 -16.26 4.73
CA LEU A 22 -6.97 -17.54 5.11
C LEU A 22 -6.00 -17.40 6.30
N ASP A 23 -5.10 -16.43 6.23
CA ASP A 23 -4.05 -16.24 7.25
C ASP A 23 -4.27 -14.98 8.10
N GLY A 24 -5.27 -14.17 7.79
CA GLY A 24 -5.60 -12.96 8.54
C GLY A 24 -4.63 -11.79 8.34
N THR A 25 -3.60 -11.94 7.50
CA THR A 25 -2.63 -10.89 7.19
C THR A 25 -3.23 -9.82 6.28
N TYR A 26 -2.58 -8.67 6.19
CA TYR A 26 -2.97 -7.58 5.30
C TYR A 26 -1.95 -7.42 4.17
N SER A 27 -2.42 -7.10 2.97
CA SER A 27 -1.57 -6.86 1.80
C SER A 27 -2.06 -5.63 1.03
N PHE A 28 -1.13 -4.99 0.32
CA PHE A 28 -1.51 -4.02 -0.69
C PHE A 28 -2.13 -4.71 -1.91
N ILE A 29 -3.23 -4.16 -2.41
CA ILE A 29 -3.76 -4.44 -3.74
C ILE A 29 -3.55 -3.20 -4.58
N ASN A 30 -2.76 -3.34 -5.66
CA ASN A 30 -2.54 -2.28 -6.62
C ASN A 30 -3.70 -2.26 -7.62
N LEU A 31 -4.59 -1.27 -7.47
CA LEU A 31 -5.78 -1.11 -8.32
C LEU A 31 -5.42 -0.59 -9.71
N THR A 32 -4.34 0.18 -9.84
CA THR A 32 -3.87 0.68 -11.14
C THR A 32 -3.26 -0.42 -12.01
N LYS A 33 -2.57 -1.39 -11.37
CA LYS A 33 -1.85 -2.49 -12.04
C LYS A 33 -2.52 -3.85 -11.89
N GLU A 34 -3.74 -3.88 -11.35
CA GLU A 34 -4.59 -5.06 -11.17
C GLU A 34 -3.88 -6.29 -10.56
N HIS A 35 -3.04 -6.09 -9.53
CA HIS A 35 -2.36 -7.19 -8.83
C HIS A 35 -2.33 -7.03 -7.31
N ILE A 36 -2.20 -8.16 -6.63
CA ILE A 36 -1.97 -8.22 -5.19
C ILE A 36 -0.46 -8.22 -4.95
N CYS A 37 0.03 -7.33 -4.10
CA CYS A 37 1.43 -7.31 -3.72
C CYS A 37 1.74 -8.49 -2.79
N PRO A 38 2.93 -9.12 -2.89
CA PRO A 38 3.30 -10.29 -2.08
C PRO A 38 3.59 -9.95 -0.61
N CYS A 39 3.57 -8.67 -0.23
CA CYS A 39 3.77 -8.24 1.15
C CYS A 39 2.65 -8.74 2.07
N LYS A 40 3.00 -8.99 3.33
CA LYS A 40 2.07 -9.38 4.38
C LYS A 40 2.36 -8.57 5.63
N PHE A 41 1.33 -8.00 6.21
CA PHE A 41 1.39 -7.16 7.40
C PHE A 41 0.44 -7.70 8.47
N GLU A 42 0.75 -7.45 9.73
CA GLU A 42 -0.11 -7.85 10.86
C GLU A 42 -1.33 -6.92 11.00
N SER A 43 -1.17 -5.65 10.60
CA SER A 43 -2.23 -4.65 10.65
C SER A 43 -2.20 -3.68 9.45
N VAL A 44 -3.23 -2.83 9.35
CA VAL A 44 -3.25 -1.72 8.39
C VAL A 44 -2.19 -0.67 8.75
N ASP A 45 -1.92 -0.46 10.05
CA ASP A 45 -0.94 0.52 10.50
C ASP A 45 0.49 0.09 10.15
N ASP A 46 0.80 -1.21 10.24
CA ASP A 46 2.09 -1.75 9.79
C ASP A 46 2.28 -1.57 8.28
N ALA A 47 1.21 -1.73 7.49
CA ALA A 47 1.26 -1.46 6.06
C ALA A 47 1.52 0.03 5.77
N LEU A 48 0.88 0.95 6.51
CA LEU A 48 1.14 2.38 6.35
C LEU A 48 2.57 2.75 6.76
N LYS A 49 3.09 2.14 7.83
CA LYS A 49 4.49 2.29 8.24
C LYS A 49 5.48 1.83 7.17
N ASP A 50 5.18 0.76 6.42
CA ASP A 50 5.98 0.34 5.26
C ASP A 50 6.02 1.42 4.16
N ILE A 51 4.94 2.18 3.94
CA ILE A 51 4.96 3.32 3.02
C ILE A 51 5.85 4.45 3.57
N ASP A 52 5.78 4.73 4.88
CA ASP A 52 6.65 5.73 5.53
C ASP A 52 8.13 5.34 5.42
N GLU A 53 8.47 4.06 5.62
CA GLU A 53 9.83 3.53 5.40
C GLU A 53 10.27 3.65 3.93
N LYS A 54 9.35 3.45 2.99
CA LYS A 54 9.59 3.68 1.55
C LYS A 54 9.76 5.15 1.18
N ILE A 55 9.17 6.07 1.94
CA ILE A 55 9.45 7.50 1.80
C ILE A 55 10.88 7.80 2.28
N ASN A 56 11.26 7.27 3.45
CA ASN A 56 12.59 7.48 4.01
C ASN A 56 13.73 6.91 3.13
N SER A 57 13.47 5.82 2.42
CA SER A 57 14.41 5.23 1.46
C SER A 57 14.40 5.90 0.07
N GLY A 58 13.43 6.76 -0.22
CA GLY A 58 13.28 7.45 -1.50
C GLY A 58 12.57 6.63 -2.60
N GLU A 59 12.01 5.47 -2.27
CA GLU A 59 11.21 4.66 -3.21
C GLU A 59 9.82 5.28 -3.48
N VAL A 60 9.26 5.95 -2.47
CA VAL A 60 7.98 6.68 -2.52
C VAL A 60 8.25 8.16 -2.26
N ILE A 61 7.56 9.04 -2.97
CA ILE A 61 7.66 10.48 -2.77
C ILE A 61 6.70 10.90 -1.64
N ARG A 62 5.43 10.46 -1.72
CA ARG A 62 4.37 10.72 -0.75
C ARG A 62 3.14 9.85 -1.03
N TYR A 63 2.19 9.83 -0.10
CA TYR A 63 0.89 9.21 -0.30
C TYR A 63 -0.24 10.03 0.32
N PHE A 64 -1.47 9.85 -0.20
CA PHE A 64 -2.67 10.51 0.29
C PHE A 64 -3.82 9.51 0.35
N GLU A 65 -4.61 9.55 1.43
CA GLU A 65 -5.87 8.82 1.47
C GLU A 65 -6.91 9.48 0.54
N LEU A 66 -7.44 8.70 -0.38
CA LEU A 66 -8.50 9.10 -1.30
C LEU A 66 -9.84 8.97 -0.59
N ARG A 67 -10.49 10.12 -0.35
CA ARG A 67 -11.86 10.20 0.18
C ARG A 67 -12.90 9.90 -0.89
#